data_AF-A0A139A534-F1
#
_entry.id   AF-A0A139A534-F1
#
_cell.length_a   1.000
_cell.length_b   1.000
_cell.length_c   1.000
_cell.angle_alpha   90.00
_cell.angle_beta   90.00
_cell.angle_gamma   90.00
#
_symmetry.space_group_name_H-M   'P 1'
#
loop_
_entity.id
_entity.type
_entity.pdbx_description
1 polymer ?
#
loop_
_entity_poly.entity_id
_entity_poly.type
_entity_poly.pdbx_seq_one_letter_code
_entity_poly.pdbx_strand_id
1 'polypeptide(L)'
;MAGIKVAEVVQRAGDAMYVPARWAHEVTHLCPCISVAWDFLTPSCVPDSQWLVKKFRESGQGNTLGVRELVWWAWCGVIEWAREMQVDWETRNRRGEV
;
A
#
# COMPACT_ATOMS: atom_id res chain seq x y z
N MET A 1 26.30 -19.56 -0.08
CA MET A 1 25.62 -18.67 -1.03
C MET A 1 24.13 -18.83 -0.81
N ALA A 2 23.43 -17.80 -0.35
CA ALA A 2 21.98 -17.90 -0.16
C ALA A 2 21.32 -17.88 -1.56
N GLY A 3 20.70 -19.00 -1.94
CA GLY A 3 20.03 -19.12 -3.24
C GLY A 3 18.81 -18.19 -3.32
N ILE A 4 18.62 -17.56 -4.48
CA ILE A 4 17.42 -16.79 -4.79
C ILE A 4 16.23 -17.76 -4.77
N LYS A 5 15.19 -17.42 -4.01
CA LYS A 5 13.92 -18.16 -4.02
C LYS A 5 12.99 -17.52 -5.03
N VAL A 6 12.58 -18.29 -6.02
CA VAL A 6 11.59 -17.89 -7.03
C VAL A 6 10.30 -18.65 -6.74
N ALA A 7 9.17 -17.96 -6.79
CA ALA A 7 7.85 -18.55 -6.67
C ALA A 7 7.08 -18.29 -7.96
N GLU A 8 6.50 -19.33 -8.54
CA GLU A 8 5.59 -19.23 -9.66
C GLU A 8 4.15 -19.29 -9.14
N VAL A 9 3.32 -18.36 -9.58
CA VAL A 9 1.91 -18.30 -9.19
C VAL A 9 1.05 -18.11 -10.44
N VAL A 10 0.02 -18.93 -10.58
CA VAL A 10 -0.96 -18.83 -11.67
C VAL A 10 -2.20 -18.13 -11.14
N GLN A 11 -2.44 -16.91 -11.60
CA GLN A 11 -3.67 -16.17 -11.32
C GLN A 11 -4.79 -16.64 -12.26
N ARG A 12 -5.96 -16.98 -11.72
CA ARG A 12 -7.17 -17.32 -12.48
C ARG A 12 -8.17 -16.17 -12.48
N ALA A 13 -9.18 -16.25 -13.35
CA ALA A 13 -10.26 -15.29 -13.38
C ALA A 13 -11.00 -15.26 -12.03
N GLY A 14 -11.13 -14.06 -11.45
CA GLY A 14 -11.72 -13.87 -10.12
C GLY A 14 -10.70 -13.83 -8.97
N ASP A 15 -9.44 -14.26 -9.20
CA ASP A 15 -8.41 -14.20 -8.17
C ASP A 15 -7.89 -12.78 -7.96
N ALA A 16 -7.68 -12.41 -6.70
CA ALA A 16 -6.95 -11.22 -6.31
C ALA A 16 -5.54 -11.61 -5.85
N MET A 17 -4.53 -10.89 -6.38
CA MET A 17 -3.13 -11.11 -6.07
C MET A 17 -2.58 -9.89 -5.32
N TYR A 18 -1.86 -10.14 -4.22
CA TYR A 18 -1.18 -9.10 -3.44
C TYR A 18 0.33 -9.29 -3.56
N VAL A 19 1.00 -8.29 -4.11
CA VAL A 19 2.46 -8.28 -4.22
C VAL A 19 3.01 -7.29 -3.19
N PRO A 20 3.75 -7.75 -2.16
CA PRO A 20 4.32 -6.86 -1.16
C PRO A 20 5.36 -5.91 -1.75
N ALA A 21 5.58 -4.78 -1.08
CA ALA A 21 6.64 -3.85 -1.44
C ALA A 21 8.00 -4.58 -1.54
N ARG A 22 8.81 -4.18 -2.52
CA ARG A 22 10.16 -4.72 -2.83
C ARG A 22 10.21 -6.13 -3.42
N TRP A 23 9.08 -6.79 -3.66
CA TRP A 23 9.07 -8.07 -4.38
C TRP A 23 9.21 -7.83 -5.87
N ALA A 24 10.35 -8.24 -6.43
CA ALA A 24 10.53 -8.29 -7.87
C ALA A 24 9.62 -9.37 -8.45
N HIS A 25 8.89 -9.04 -9.50
CA HIS A 25 7.98 -9.95 -10.17
C HIS A 25 7.93 -9.66 -11.66
N GLU A 26 7.58 -10.69 -12.42
CA GLU A 26 7.33 -10.63 -13.85
C GLU A 26 6.01 -11.34 -14.14
N VAL A 27 5.31 -10.89 -15.18
CA VAL A 27 4.00 -11.42 -15.56
C VAL A 27 4.06 -11.91 -17.00
N THR A 28 3.59 -13.14 -17.23
CA THR A 28 3.37 -13.69 -18.56
C THR A 28 1.91 -14.09 -18.71
N HIS A 29 1.25 -13.56 -19.74
CA HIS A 29 -0.14 -13.90 -20.05
C HIS A 29 -0.21 -15.24 -20.79
N LEU A 30 -0.79 -16.26 -20.15
CA LEU A 30 -0.92 -17.62 -20.74
C LEU A 30 -2.12 -17.75 -21.69
N CYS A 31 -3.05 -16.79 -21.66
CA CYS A 31 -4.22 -16.69 -22.53
C CYS A 31 -4.67 -15.22 -22.64
N PRO A 32 -5.56 -14.85 -23.59
CA PRO A 32 -6.17 -13.53 -23.61
C PRO A 32 -6.89 -13.23 -22.30
N CYS A 33 -6.51 -12.14 -21.63
CA CYS A 33 -7.09 -11.74 -20.35
C CYS A 33 -7.05 -10.22 -20.16
N ILE A 34 -7.91 -9.74 -19.27
CA ILE A 34 -7.91 -8.36 -18.77
C ILE A 34 -7.63 -8.42 -17.27
N SER A 35 -6.70 -7.59 -16.80
CA SER A 35 -6.38 -7.47 -15.37
C SER A 35 -6.47 -6.02 -14.93
N VAL A 36 -6.84 -5.80 -13.67
CA VAL A 36 -6.82 -4.49 -13.02
C VAL A 36 -5.81 -4.57 -11.90
N ALA A 37 -4.86 -3.64 -11.89
CA ALA A 37 -3.85 -3.50 -10.86
C ALA A 37 -3.98 -2.15 -10.17
N TRP A 38 -3.75 -2.13 -8.86
CA TRP A 38 -3.75 -0.92 -8.07
C TRP A 38 -2.63 -0.96 -7.04
N ASP A 39 -1.77 0.06 -7.07
CA ASP A 39 -0.72 0.24 -6.07
C ASP A 39 -1.27 0.99 -4.86
N PHE A 40 -0.98 0.50 -3.66
CA PHE A 40 -1.39 1.14 -2.42
C PHE A 40 -0.29 1.10 -1.37
N LEU A 41 -0.41 1.95 -0.36
CA LEU A 41 0.50 2.01 0.79
C LEU A 41 -0.24 1.61 2.06
N THR A 42 0.44 0.81 2.88
CA THR A 42 0.07 0.53 4.27
C THR A 42 1.14 1.12 5.19
N PRO A 43 0.82 1.44 6.46
CA PRO A 43 1.82 1.98 7.39
C PRO A 43 3.10 1.12 7.48
N SER A 44 2.93 -0.21 7.47
CA SER A 44 4.04 -1.17 7.54
C SER A 44 4.98 -1.13 6.33
N CYS A 45 4.51 -0.72 5.15
CA CYS A 45 5.35 -0.73 3.95
C CYS A 45 5.99 0.64 3.62
N VAL A 46 5.68 1.71 4.37
CA VAL A 46 6.23 3.05 4.12
C VAL A 46 7.77 3.08 4.08
N PRO A 47 8.51 2.45 5.01
CA PRO A 47 9.98 2.49 4.97
C PRO A 47 10.54 1.81 3.71
N ASP A 48 9.98 0.67 3.33
CA ASP A 48 10.40 -0.10 2.16
C ASP A 48 10.06 0.62 0.85
N SER A 49 8.89 1.25 0.77
CA SER A 49 8.47 2.06 -0.38
C SER A 49 9.33 3.32 -0.52
N GLN A 50 9.68 4.00 0.57
CA GLN A 50 10.61 5.15 0.54
C GLN A 50 11.99 4.74 0.01
N TRP A 51 12.51 3.59 0.47
CA TRP A 51 13.75 3.04 -0.03
C TRP A 51 13.68 2.76 -1.54
N LEU A 52 12.60 2.13 -2.01
CA LEU A 52 12.43 1.78 -3.41
C LEU A 52 12.33 3.02 -4.31
N VAL A 53 11.57 4.03 -3.89
CA VAL A 53 11.48 5.32 -4.60
C VAL A 53 12.85 5.98 -4.75
N LYS A 54 13.67 5.94 -3.69
CA LYS A 54 15.06 6.44 -3.75
C LYS A 54 15.86 5.69 -4.80
N LYS A 55 15.73 4.36 -4.88
CA LYS A 55 16.41 3.52 -5.88
C LYS A 55 15.95 3.78 -7.31
N PHE A 56 14.66 3.94 -7.55
CA PHE A 56 14.16 4.31 -8.87
C PHE A 56 14.72 5.65 -9.32
N ARG A 57 14.70 6.65 -8.42
CA ARG A 57 15.32 7.95 -8.69
C ARG A 57 16.82 7.86 -9.00
N GLU A 58 17.58 7.08 -8.23
CA GLU A 58 19.02 6.84 -8.47
C GLU A 58 19.27 6.17 -9.84
N SER A 59 18.37 5.30 -10.28
CA SER A 59 18.45 4.61 -11.58
C SER A 59 17.90 5.41 -12.77
N GLY A 60 17.41 6.63 -12.56
CA GLY A 60 16.77 7.45 -13.59
C GLY A 60 15.37 6.97 -14.00
N GLN A 61 14.82 5.97 -13.30
CA GLN A 61 13.43 5.54 -13.46
C GLN A 61 12.50 6.52 -12.74
N GLY A 62 11.43 6.94 -13.43
CA GLY A 62 10.42 7.84 -12.86
C GLY A 62 9.71 7.20 -11.67
N ASN A 63 9.37 8.00 -10.66
CA ASN A 63 8.58 7.55 -9.52
C ASN A 63 7.09 7.80 -9.78
N THR A 64 6.29 6.74 -9.85
CA THR A 64 4.82 6.81 -9.98
C THR A 64 4.07 6.88 -8.66
N LEU A 65 4.69 6.48 -7.54
CA LEU A 65 3.95 6.10 -6.33
C LEU A 65 3.77 7.22 -5.28
N GLY A 66 4.17 8.48 -5.56
CA GLY A 66 3.82 9.65 -4.74
C GLY A 66 3.85 9.45 -3.22
N VAL A 67 4.86 8.72 -2.70
CA VAL A 67 4.81 8.14 -1.34
C VAL A 67 4.64 9.22 -0.27
N ARG A 68 5.30 10.36 -0.45
CA ARG A 68 5.21 11.49 0.48
C ARG A 68 3.81 12.09 0.50
N GLU A 69 3.22 12.28 -0.67
CA GLU A 69 1.88 12.83 -0.85
C GLU A 69 0.83 11.89 -0.23
N LEU A 70 0.92 10.59 -0.50
CA LEU A 70 0.02 9.59 0.08
C LEU A 70 0.12 9.54 1.61
N VAL A 71 1.34 9.54 2.16
CA VAL A 71 1.54 9.53 3.62
C VAL A 71 1.03 10.81 4.27
N TRP A 72 1.19 11.97 3.60
CA TRP A 72 0.65 13.24 4.07
C TRP A 72 -0.87 13.20 4.15
N TRP A 73 -1.55 12.72 3.10
CA TRP A 73 -3.01 12.61 3.10
C TRP A 73 -3.52 11.61 4.13
N ALA A 74 -2.83 10.48 4.29
CA ALA A 74 -3.15 9.50 5.34
C ALA A 74 -3.05 10.12 6.74
N TRP A 75 -2.00 10.92 7.00
CA TRP A 75 -1.82 11.63 8.26
C TRP A 75 -2.96 12.63 8.53
N CYS A 76 -3.33 13.45 7.53
CA CYS A 76 -4.46 14.38 7.65
C CYS A 76 -5.77 13.65 8.00
N GLY A 77 -6.06 12.55 7.31
CA GLY A 77 -7.26 11.74 7.57
C GLY A 77 -7.29 11.14 8.98
N VAL A 78 -6.15 10.66 9.49
CA VAL A 78 -6.06 10.15 10.86
C VAL A 78 -6.29 11.25 11.90
N ILE A 79 -5.76 12.46 11.68
CA ILE A 79 -6.00 13.60 12.57
C ILE A 79 -7.50 13.96 12.61
N GLU A 80 -8.13 14.02 11.44
CA GLU A 80 -9.55 14.34 11.34
C GLU A 80 -10.41 13.29 12.05
N TRP A 81 -10.15 12.01 11.78
CA TRP A 81 -10.83 10.90 12.45
C TRP A 81 -10.65 10.92 13.96
N ALA A 82 -9.44 11.19 14.46
CA ALA A 82 -9.19 11.28 15.91
C ALA A 82 -9.98 12.42 16.58
N ARG A 83 -10.16 13.55 15.89
CA ARG A 83 -10.98 14.67 16.39
C ARG A 83 -12.45 14.28 16.47
N GLU A 84 -12.97 13.59 15.46
CA GLU A 84 -14.35 13.08 15.46
C GLU A 84 -14.59 12.10 16.61
N MET A 85 -13.66 11.16 16.82
CA MET A 85 -13.74 10.21 17.93
C MET A 85 -13.72 10.89 19.30
N GLN A 86 -12.93 11.95 19.47
CA GLN A 86 -12.91 12.70 20.72
C GLN A 86 -14.27 13.37 20.99
N VAL A 87 -14.87 13.98 19.97
CA VAL A 87 -16.19 14.61 20.08
C VAL A 87 -17.27 13.56 20.40
N ASP A 88 -17.25 12.41 19.72
CA ASP A 88 -18.17 11.31 20.00
C ASP A 88 -18.03 10.83 21.45
N TRP A 89 -16.80 10.59 21.90
CA TRP A 89 -16.53 10.16 23.27
C TRP A 89 -17.04 11.17 24.31
N GLU A 90 -16.75 12.46 24.13
CA GLU A 90 -17.23 13.53 25.03
C GLU A 90 -18.76 13.64 25.05
N THR A 91 -19.40 13.38 23.91
CA THR A 91 -20.86 13.44 23.76
C THR A 91 -21.52 12.26 24.47
N ARG A 92 -20.99 11.05 24.29
CA ARG A 92 -21.48 9.84 24.95
C ARG A 92 -21.27 9.90 26.47
N ASN A 93 -20.14 10.45 26.92
CA ASN A 93 -19.88 10.68 28.34
C ASN A 93 -20.90 11.67 28.95
N ARG A 94 -21.23 12.76 28.26
CA ARG A 94 -22.29 13.70 28.69
C ARG A 94 -23.69 13.07 28.77
N ARG A 95 -23.97 12.01 28.01
CA ARG A 95 -25.23 11.27 28.05
C ARG A 95 -25.24 10.13 29.08
N GLY A 96 -24.10 9.84 29.72
CA GLY A 96 -23.96 8.71 30.64
C GLY A 96 -23.95 7.34 29.94
N GLU A 97 -23.55 7.29 28.66
CA GLU A 97 -23.50 6.07 27.84
C GLU A 97 -22.12 5.37 27.88
N VAL A 98 -21.17 5.88 28.68
CA VAL A 98 -19.79 5.39 28.84
C VAL A 98 -19.41 5.41 30.32
#